data_AF-A0A918UWJ7-F1
#
_entry.id   AF-A0A918UWJ7-F1
#
_cell.length_a   1.000
_cell.length_b   1.000
_cell.length_c   1.000
_cell.angle_alpha   90.00
_cell.angle_beta   90.00
_cell.angle_gamma   90.00
#
_symmetry.space_group_name_H-M   'P 1'
#
loop_
_entity.id
_entity.type
_entity.pdbx_description
1 polymer ?
#
loop_
_entity_poly.entity_id
_entity_poly.type
_entity_poly.pdbx_seq_one_letter_code
_entity_poly.pdbx_strand_id
1 'polypeptide(L)'
;MRTRTRVDLFEEHGEVAALWPDSPYRDRTVVCFDRHLDLKPLAPGGEEALRAAVAHSASPAGLVRELPVRGVPGAFGLDDFWSAAAVAADLKHLVWVPSWSAGEGWEARAVAGVSLIATGGEPAEPVVSDCCLTVTLCGVRLAVVPPELLSRHLARHVTGEVVTDIDLDWLVDEHGTAEHSADRLAELVTVCGGEVSAMSWSTRSGFLPAEFRSVGPDVARRLGLEARESSYLPPLPWPEDLMLRVHQGAGPGDPGDPGGAAGAPGVLLALLGLSLADGDPDEAQTLFERAAALGHRSSWLAYRIGATRYARGEHRAARTSLREAAAIDPRDTLGMHARVLCARATLRLDGPGPALAELRPVADELPLRSNVWRTVALLAAAVDDREAEETARHRLSAVDTLTRGRRTDRP
;
A
#
# COMPACT_ATOMS: atom_id res chain seq x y z
N MET A 1 -21.07 21.33 -30.98
CA MET A 1 -20.92 20.27 -29.96
C MET A 1 -19.50 20.32 -29.46
N ARG A 2 -19.27 20.70 -28.19
CA ARG A 2 -17.96 20.46 -27.56
C ARG A 2 -17.88 18.94 -27.32
N THR A 3 -16.87 18.28 -27.86
CA THR A 3 -16.54 16.89 -27.53
C THR A 3 -16.32 16.83 -26.02
N ARG A 4 -17.12 16.04 -25.30
CA ARG A 4 -16.87 15.78 -23.87
C ARG A 4 -15.56 15.02 -23.76
N THR A 5 -14.71 15.44 -22.83
CA THR A 5 -13.49 14.70 -22.47
C THR A 5 -13.89 13.38 -21.83
N ARG A 6 -13.20 12.29 -22.17
CA ARG A 6 -13.46 10.94 -21.66
C ARG A 6 -12.52 10.60 -20.52
N VAL A 7 -12.95 9.69 -19.65
CA VAL A 7 -12.12 9.07 -18.61
C VAL A 7 -12.33 7.56 -18.63
N ASP A 8 -11.24 6.80 -18.56
CA ASP A 8 -11.29 5.35 -18.44
C ASP A 8 -11.61 4.95 -16.99
N LEU A 9 -12.58 4.04 -16.84
CA LEU A 9 -12.96 3.42 -15.58
C LEU A 9 -12.48 1.97 -15.58
N PHE A 10 -11.61 1.64 -14.63
CA PHE A 10 -11.07 0.30 -14.43
C PHE A 10 -11.66 -0.37 -13.20
N GLU A 11 -11.77 -1.70 -13.21
CA GLU A 11 -12.21 -2.45 -12.04
C GLU A 11 -11.05 -2.66 -11.05
N GLU A 12 -9.80 -2.72 -11.51
CA GLU A 12 -8.64 -2.76 -10.63
C GLU A 12 -7.69 -1.59 -10.91
N HIS A 13 -7.17 -0.95 -9.85
CA HIS A 13 -6.22 0.16 -9.99
C HIS A 13 -4.97 -0.26 -10.80
N GLY A 14 -4.53 -1.52 -10.65
CA GLY A 14 -3.44 -2.10 -11.44
C GLY A 14 -3.67 -2.09 -12.97
N GLU A 15 -4.92 -2.04 -13.45
CA GLU A 15 -5.22 -1.98 -14.90
C GLU A 15 -4.82 -0.65 -15.54
N VAL A 16 -4.70 0.42 -14.75
CA VAL A 16 -4.22 1.73 -15.21
C VAL A 16 -2.82 1.60 -15.83
N ALA A 17 -2.04 0.59 -15.45
CA ALA A 17 -0.74 0.30 -16.05
C ALA A 17 -0.79 0.04 -17.57
N ALA A 18 -1.95 -0.30 -18.12
CA ALA A 18 -2.15 -0.42 -19.55
C ALA A 18 -2.02 0.91 -20.31
N LEU A 19 -2.18 2.05 -19.61
CA LEU A 19 -2.06 3.40 -20.16
C LEU A 19 -0.60 3.92 -20.13
N TRP A 20 0.29 3.26 -19.39
CA TRP A 20 1.67 3.72 -19.20
C TRP A 20 2.58 3.73 -20.44
N PRO A 21 2.38 2.91 -21.49
CA PRO A 21 3.17 3.03 -22.71
C PRO A 21 3.16 4.43 -23.34
N ASP A 22 2.10 5.21 -23.12
CA ASP A 22 1.98 6.59 -23.59
C ASP A 22 2.68 7.62 -22.67
N SER A 23 3.38 7.15 -21.61
CA SER A 23 4.08 7.96 -20.60
C SER A 23 3.20 9.08 -20.00
N PRO A 24 2.00 8.77 -19.46
CA PRO A 24 1.03 9.78 -19.04
C PRO A 24 1.51 10.69 -17.90
N TYR A 25 2.57 10.30 -17.18
CA TYR A 25 3.09 10.98 -15.99
C TYR A 25 4.41 11.73 -16.21
N ARG A 26 5.01 11.60 -17.39
CA ARG A 26 6.30 12.24 -17.71
C ARG A 26 6.21 13.75 -17.55
N ASP A 27 7.12 14.32 -16.76
CA ASP A 27 7.21 15.77 -16.49
C ASP A 27 5.95 16.39 -15.86
N ARG A 28 5.07 15.56 -15.28
CA ARG A 28 3.83 15.98 -14.63
C ARG A 28 3.86 15.66 -13.13
N THR A 29 3.01 16.34 -12.37
CA THR A 29 2.70 15.97 -10.98
C THR A 29 1.43 15.14 -10.96
N VAL A 30 1.52 13.91 -10.44
CA VAL A 30 0.34 13.07 -10.24
C VAL A 30 -0.29 13.42 -8.90
N VAL A 31 -1.59 13.75 -8.91
CA VAL A 31 -2.39 13.85 -7.68
C VAL A 31 -3.26 12.59 -7.61
N CYS A 32 -3.00 11.75 -6.63
CA CYS A 32 -3.67 10.47 -6.41
C CYS A 32 -4.64 10.61 -5.23
N PHE A 33 -5.92 10.33 -5.49
CA PHE A 33 -6.94 10.12 -4.46
C PHE A 33 -7.06 8.63 -4.21
N ASP A 34 -6.61 8.18 -3.05
CA ASP A 34 -6.58 6.76 -2.69
C ASP A 34 -6.60 6.65 -1.17
N ARG A 35 -7.37 5.70 -0.62
CA ARG A 35 -7.36 5.43 0.81
C ARG A 35 -6.00 4.88 1.26
N HIS A 36 -5.38 4.07 0.41
CA HIS A 36 -4.13 3.38 0.64
C HIS A 36 -2.99 4.10 -0.09
N LEU A 37 -1.77 3.98 0.43
CA LEU A 37 -0.59 4.44 -0.29
C LEU A 37 0.07 3.23 -0.94
N ASP A 38 -0.19 3.10 -2.24
CA ASP A 38 0.31 2.03 -3.10
C ASP A 38 1.74 2.27 -3.61
N LEU A 39 2.60 2.75 -2.70
CA LEU A 39 4.01 3.05 -2.94
C LEU A 39 4.88 2.19 -2.04
N LYS A 40 5.46 1.14 -2.60
CA LYS A 40 6.39 0.23 -1.92
C LYS A 40 7.52 -0.19 -2.85
N PRO A 41 8.68 -0.64 -2.34
CA PRO A 41 9.73 -1.17 -3.18
C PRO A 41 9.21 -2.30 -4.06
N LEU A 42 9.61 -2.30 -5.33
CA LEU A 42 9.29 -3.39 -6.23
C LEU A 42 9.86 -4.72 -5.70
N ALA A 43 9.08 -5.78 -5.91
CA ALA A 43 9.50 -7.15 -5.66
C ALA A 43 10.79 -7.47 -6.45
N PRO A 44 11.61 -8.44 -6.00
CA PRO A 44 12.83 -8.83 -6.70
C PRO A 44 12.60 -9.10 -8.20
N GLY A 45 13.41 -8.50 -9.07
CA GLY A 45 13.27 -8.63 -10.52
C GLY A 45 12.24 -7.71 -11.19
N GLY A 46 11.38 -7.03 -10.41
CA GLY A 46 10.28 -6.22 -10.94
C GLY A 46 10.77 -5.00 -11.74
N GLU A 47 11.84 -4.35 -11.26
CA GLU A 47 12.45 -3.21 -11.96
C GLU A 47 13.05 -3.63 -13.30
N GLU A 48 13.76 -4.76 -13.36
CA GLU A 48 14.31 -5.31 -14.60
C GLU A 48 13.20 -5.70 -15.58
N ALA A 49 12.14 -6.35 -15.10
CA ALA A 49 11.00 -6.75 -15.93
C ALA A 49 10.25 -5.54 -16.52
N LEU A 50 10.01 -4.51 -15.71
CA LEU A 50 9.37 -3.27 -16.16
C LEU A 50 10.24 -2.53 -17.18
N ARG A 51 11.55 -2.39 -16.93
CA ARG A 51 12.47 -1.80 -17.91
C ARG A 51 12.49 -2.57 -19.22
N ALA A 52 12.47 -3.91 -19.15
CA ALA A 52 12.40 -4.75 -20.33
C ALA A 52 11.08 -4.52 -21.09
N ALA A 53 9.93 -4.44 -20.40
CA ALA A 53 8.65 -4.14 -21.04
C ALA A 53 8.68 -2.78 -21.77
N VAL A 54 9.17 -1.74 -21.11
CA VAL A 54 9.33 -0.39 -21.69
C VAL A 54 10.24 -0.42 -22.91
N ALA A 55 11.41 -1.06 -22.82
CA ALA A 55 12.39 -1.12 -23.90
C ALA A 55 11.86 -1.84 -25.16
N HIS A 56 10.91 -2.75 -25.01
CA HIS A 56 10.28 -3.48 -26.11
C HIS A 56 8.89 -2.95 -26.48
N SER A 57 8.49 -1.78 -25.94
CA SER A 57 7.16 -1.20 -26.13
C SER A 57 6.00 -2.17 -25.81
N ALA A 58 6.22 -3.07 -24.85
CA ALA A 58 5.21 -4.00 -24.36
C ALA A 58 4.40 -3.35 -23.23
N SER A 59 3.11 -3.70 -23.12
CA SER A 59 2.26 -3.20 -22.04
C SER A 59 2.71 -3.78 -20.69
N PRO A 60 2.97 -2.95 -19.67
CA PRO A 60 3.26 -3.40 -18.31
C PRO A 60 2.10 -4.15 -17.65
N ALA A 61 0.86 -4.04 -18.18
CA ALA A 61 -0.31 -4.71 -17.61
C ALA A 61 -0.14 -6.24 -17.49
N GLY A 62 0.66 -6.87 -18.37
CA GLY A 62 0.98 -8.30 -18.27
C GLY A 62 1.89 -8.68 -17.10
N LEU A 63 2.47 -7.71 -16.39
CA LEU A 63 3.30 -7.90 -15.20
C LEU A 63 2.52 -7.68 -13.89
N VAL A 64 1.24 -7.33 -13.97
CA VAL A 64 0.37 -7.21 -12.78
C VAL A 64 0.14 -8.61 -12.21
N ARG A 65 0.52 -8.81 -10.95
CA ARG A 65 0.34 -10.08 -10.22
C ARG A 65 -1.09 -10.27 -9.78
N GLU A 66 -1.53 -11.52 -9.75
CA GLU A 66 -2.82 -11.91 -9.21
C GLU A 66 -2.87 -11.73 -7.68
N LEU A 67 -3.88 -11.05 -7.15
CA LEU A 67 -4.14 -11.04 -5.70
C LEU A 67 -4.59 -12.42 -5.22
N PRO A 68 -4.30 -12.81 -3.96
CA PRO A 68 -3.47 -12.14 -2.96
C PRO A 68 -2.01 -12.62 -3.03
N VAL A 69 -1.56 -13.14 -4.17
CA VAL A 69 -0.21 -13.69 -4.34
C VAL A 69 0.77 -12.52 -4.35
N ARG A 70 1.64 -12.49 -3.33
CA ARG A 70 2.66 -11.47 -3.16
C ARG A 70 4.04 -12.15 -3.25
N GLY A 71 5.03 -11.45 -3.80
CA GLY A 71 6.38 -11.98 -3.97
C GLY A 71 6.56 -12.87 -5.21
N VAL A 72 5.81 -12.62 -6.29
CA VAL A 72 6.10 -13.19 -7.61
C VAL A 72 7.27 -12.39 -8.21
N PRO A 73 8.46 -13.01 -8.42
CA PRO A 73 9.60 -12.28 -8.97
C PRO A 73 9.29 -11.74 -10.37
N GLY A 74 9.70 -10.50 -10.65
CA GLY A 74 9.45 -9.85 -11.93
C GLY A 74 8.05 -9.27 -12.13
N ALA A 75 7.14 -9.42 -11.15
CA ALA A 75 5.80 -8.86 -11.19
C ALA A 75 5.63 -7.71 -10.18
N PHE A 76 4.62 -6.87 -10.40
CA PHE A 76 4.18 -5.82 -9.47
C PHE A 76 2.69 -6.03 -9.15
N GLY A 77 2.17 -5.47 -8.06
CA GLY A 77 0.77 -5.52 -7.67
C GLY A 77 0.22 -4.15 -7.33
N LEU A 78 -0.99 -4.11 -6.77
CA LEU A 78 -1.62 -2.86 -6.32
C LEU A 78 -0.69 -2.09 -5.39
N ASP A 79 -0.08 -2.78 -4.43
CA ASP A 79 0.61 -2.13 -3.34
C ASP A 79 2.02 -1.59 -3.65
N ASP A 80 2.60 -1.93 -4.81
CA ASP A 80 3.84 -1.35 -5.34
C ASP A 80 3.62 -0.63 -6.69
N PHE A 81 2.35 -0.31 -7.02
CA PHE A 81 1.91 0.32 -8.27
C PHE A 81 2.64 1.63 -8.58
N TRP A 82 2.76 2.54 -7.61
CA TRP A 82 3.41 3.82 -7.86
C TRP A 82 4.92 3.70 -8.09
N SER A 83 5.56 2.67 -7.52
CA SER A 83 6.96 2.36 -7.83
C SER A 83 7.10 1.77 -9.24
N ALA A 84 6.11 0.98 -9.68
CA ALA A 84 6.07 0.49 -11.06
C ALA A 84 5.88 1.65 -12.05
N ALA A 85 5.00 2.61 -11.73
CA ALA A 85 4.78 3.83 -12.51
C ALA A 85 6.06 4.69 -12.62
N ALA A 86 6.87 4.75 -11.56
CA ALA A 86 8.16 5.47 -11.58
C ALA A 86 9.11 4.90 -12.64
N VAL A 87 9.10 3.58 -12.84
CA VAL A 87 9.94 2.90 -13.83
C VAL A 87 9.31 2.94 -15.22
N ALA A 88 8.02 2.65 -15.33
CA ALA A 88 7.34 2.42 -16.60
C ALA A 88 6.75 3.68 -17.25
N ALA A 89 6.39 4.69 -16.45
CA ALA A 89 5.70 5.90 -16.90
C ALA A 89 6.48 7.21 -16.57
N ASP A 90 7.72 7.09 -16.09
CA ASP A 90 8.60 8.22 -15.68
C ASP A 90 7.99 9.12 -14.59
N LEU A 91 7.24 8.52 -13.66
CA LEU A 91 6.71 9.23 -12.50
C LEU A 91 7.84 9.69 -11.57
N LYS A 92 7.91 11.00 -11.33
CA LYS A 92 8.89 11.62 -10.40
C LYS A 92 8.23 12.32 -9.20
N HIS A 93 7.01 12.83 -9.39
CA HIS A 93 6.30 13.66 -8.41
C HIS A 93 4.89 13.13 -8.15
N LEU A 94 4.65 12.68 -6.92
CA LEU A 94 3.37 12.14 -6.47
C LEU A 94 2.84 12.95 -5.29
N VAL A 95 1.61 13.42 -5.40
CA VAL A 95 0.82 13.98 -4.31
C VAL A 95 -0.23 12.94 -3.94
N TRP A 96 -0.08 12.32 -2.78
CA TRP A 96 -1.10 11.43 -2.23
C TRP A 96 -2.07 12.26 -1.37
N VAL A 97 -3.34 12.20 -1.74
CA VAL A 97 -4.46 12.81 -1.02
C VAL A 97 -5.21 11.68 -0.29
N PRO A 98 -4.88 11.41 0.98
CA PRO A 98 -5.54 10.35 1.73
C PRO A 98 -7.00 10.72 2.03
N SER A 99 -7.80 9.72 2.41
CA SER A 99 -9.21 9.93 2.82
C SER A 99 -9.35 10.62 4.18
N TRP A 100 -8.31 10.65 5.00
CA TRP A 100 -8.40 11.23 6.34
C TRP A 100 -8.15 12.74 6.36
N SER A 101 -8.82 13.43 7.30
CA SER A 101 -8.79 14.90 7.41
C SER A 101 -7.58 15.47 8.16
N ALA A 102 -7.31 16.75 7.91
CA ALA A 102 -6.21 17.56 8.47
C ALA A 102 -6.37 17.94 9.96
N GLY A 103 -6.97 17.08 10.80
CA GLY A 103 -7.19 17.35 12.22
C GLY A 103 -5.89 17.60 13.02
N GLU A 104 -6.03 17.91 14.31
CA GLU A 104 -4.86 18.07 15.20
C GLU A 104 -3.97 16.81 15.15
N GLY A 105 -2.68 17.00 14.85
CA GLY A 105 -1.71 15.91 14.76
C GLY A 105 -1.72 15.14 13.43
N TRP A 106 -2.28 15.71 12.35
CA TRP A 106 -2.22 15.11 11.01
C TRP A 106 -0.78 14.80 10.58
N GLU A 107 0.22 15.54 11.06
CA GLU A 107 1.64 15.31 10.81
C GLU A 107 2.07 13.91 11.28
N ALA A 108 1.63 13.51 12.48
CA ALA A 108 1.90 12.18 13.01
C ALA A 108 1.25 11.08 12.17
N ARG A 109 0.03 11.34 11.67
CA ARG A 109 -0.68 10.41 10.78
C ARG A 109 0.01 10.28 9.42
N ALA A 110 0.47 11.39 8.83
CA ALA A 110 1.23 11.41 7.59
C ALA A 110 2.54 10.61 7.71
N VAL A 111 3.32 10.87 8.77
CA VAL A 111 4.57 10.13 9.05
C VAL A 111 4.26 8.65 9.27
N ALA A 112 3.21 8.31 10.02
CA ALA A 112 2.82 6.93 10.25
C ALA A 112 2.49 6.19 8.94
N GLY A 113 1.77 6.85 8.01
CA GLY A 113 1.38 6.30 6.71
C GLY A 113 2.57 5.87 5.84
N VAL A 114 3.69 6.61 5.91
CA VAL A 114 4.90 6.28 5.14
C VAL A 114 5.93 5.46 5.94
N SER A 115 5.78 5.35 7.26
CA SER A 115 6.82 4.82 8.16
C SER A 115 7.17 3.34 8.00
N LEU A 116 6.31 2.55 7.34
CA LEU A 116 6.54 1.12 7.08
C LEU A 116 7.13 0.85 5.69
N ILE A 117 7.24 1.86 4.85
CA ILE A 117 7.82 1.73 3.51
C ILE A 117 9.33 1.62 3.68
N ALA A 118 9.88 0.47 3.31
CA ALA A 118 11.31 0.25 3.32
C ALA A 118 11.97 1.18 2.31
N THR A 119 12.98 1.91 2.75
CA THR A 119 13.48 3.04 1.96
C THR A 119 14.39 2.62 0.81
N GLY A 120 14.83 1.35 0.77
CA GLY A 120 15.67 0.79 -0.31
C GLY A 120 16.96 1.58 -0.59
N GLY A 121 17.33 2.46 0.33
CA GLY A 121 18.25 3.60 0.22
C GLY A 121 18.00 4.59 1.37
N GLU A 122 18.78 5.67 1.50
CA GLU A 122 18.48 6.72 2.48
C GLU A 122 17.21 7.47 2.06
N PRO A 123 16.15 7.55 2.89
CA PRO A 123 15.06 8.46 2.60
C PRO A 123 15.61 9.89 2.65
N ALA A 124 15.58 10.57 1.51
CA ALA A 124 16.07 11.93 1.45
C ALA A 124 15.07 12.87 2.15
N GLU A 125 15.55 13.49 3.22
CA GLU A 125 15.03 14.72 3.83
C GLU A 125 13.49 14.75 4.01
N PRO A 126 12.93 13.92 4.91
CA PRO A 126 11.53 14.09 5.30
C PRO A 126 11.35 15.49 5.90
N VAL A 127 10.40 16.25 5.35
CA VAL A 127 10.09 17.62 5.81
C VAL A 127 8.59 17.75 5.99
N VAL A 128 8.18 18.27 7.15
CA VAL A 128 6.80 18.64 7.40
C VAL A 128 6.65 20.15 7.30
N SER A 129 5.71 20.58 6.48
CA SER A 129 5.31 21.97 6.29
C SER A 129 3.92 22.23 6.87
N ASP A 130 3.36 23.41 6.63
CA ASP A 130 2.00 23.77 7.07
C ASP A 130 0.89 23.22 6.14
N CYS A 131 1.24 22.42 5.13
CA CYS A 131 0.27 21.81 4.21
C CYS A 131 0.57 20.34 3.82
N CYS A 132 1.77 19.83 4.10
CA CYS A 132 2.16 18.48 3.69
C CYS A 132 3.37 17.92 4.44
N LEU A 133 3.48 16.59 4.43
CA LEU A 133 4.75 15.90 4.61
C LEU A 133 5.34 15.65 3.22
N THR A 134 6.60 16.01 2.98
CA THR A 134 7.34 15.62 1.77
C THR A 134 8.45 14.66 2.12
N VAL A 135 8.62 13.61 1.32
CA VAL A 135 9.68 12.60 1.49
C VAL A 135 9.98 11.95 0.13
N THR A 136 11.23 11.54 -0.11
CA THR A 136 11.56 10.70 -1.28
C THR A 136 11.58 9.24 -0.89
N LEU A 137 10.75 8.43 -1.55
CA LEU A 137 10.63 6.99 -1.33
C LEU A 137 10.59 6.28 -2.70
N CYS A 138 11.31 5.17 -2.84
CA CYS A 138 11.29 4.35 -4.07
C CYS A 138 11.58 5.15 -5.37
N GLY A 139 12.41 6.20 -5.27
CA GLY A 139 12.73 7.08 -6.41
C GLY A 139 11.68 8.15 -6.71
N VAL A 140 10.56 8.19 -5.97
CA VAL A 140 9.46 9.14 -6.13
C VAL A 140 9.52 10.20 -5.04
N ARG A 141 9.42 11.48 -5.43
CA ARG A 141 9.18 12.58 -4.47
C ARG A 141 7.69 12.58 -4.12
N LEU A 142 7.37 12.07 -2.93
CA LEU A 142 6.03 11.99 -2.38
C LEU A 142 5.69 13.23 -1.54
N ALA A 143 4.50 13.77 -1.73
CA ALA A 143 3.85 14.68 -0.80
C ALA A 143 2.56 14.02 -0.25
N VAL A 144 2.45 13.91 1.07
CA VAL A 144 1.22 13.49 1.76
C VAL A 144 0.44 14.74 2.13
N VAL A 145 -0.73 14.92 1.53
CA VAL A 145 -1.49 16.17 1.58
C VAL A 145 -2.93 15.90 2.00
N PRO A 146 -3.32 16.21 3.26
CA PRO A 146 -4.70 16.07 3.70
C PRO A 146 -5.67 16.83 2.77
N PRO A 147 -6.91 16.35 2.56
CA PRO A 147 -7.85 16.95 1.62
C PRO A 147 -8.09 18.45 1.82
N GLU A 148 -8.14 18.92 3.07
CA GLU A 148 -8.39 20.33 3.42
C GLU A 148 -7.19 21.24 3.09
N LEU A 149 -5.99 20.67 2.95
CA LEU A 149 -4.76 21.40 2.68
C LEU A 149 -4.35 21.37 1.20
N LEU A 150 -5.09 20.61 0.37
CA LEU A 150 -4.79 20.36 -1.04
C LEU A 150 -4.64 21.65 -1.87
N SER A 151 -5.64 22.54 -1.84
CA SER A 151 -5.58 23.80 -2.61
C SER A 151 -4.34 24.64 -2.26
N ARG A 152 -3.97 24.65 -0.98
CA ARG A 152 -2.82 25.39 -0.47
C ARG A 152 -1.51 24.77 -0.94
N HIS A 153 -1.42 23.45 -0.92
CA HIS A 153 -0.26 22.72 -1.40
C HIS A 153 -0.04 22.98 -2.89
N LEU A 154 -1.08 22.77 -3.71
CA LEU A 154 -1.03 22.98 -5.15
C LEU A 154 -0.55 24.39 -5.50
N ALA A 155 -1.14 25.41 -4.89
CA ALA A 155 -0.79 26.81 -5.15
C ALA A 155 0.65 27.19 -4.77
N ARG A 156 1.30 26.46 -3.85
CA ARG A 156 2.63 26.80 -3.32
C ARG A 156 3.75 25.94 -3.89
N HIS A 157 3.45 24.68 -4.19
CA HIS A 157 4.47 23.66 -4.42
C HIS A 157 4.37 23.00 -5.80
N VAL A 158 3.27 23.18 -6.53
CA VAL A 158 3.08 22.60 -7.85
C VAL A 158 3.07 23.70 -8.91
N THR A 159 4.05 23.67 -9.81
CA THR A 159 4.25 24.67 -10.87
C THR A 159 4.09 24.13 -12.28
N GLY A 160 3.97 22.79 -12.42
CA GLY A 160 3.86 22.10 -13.70
C GLY A 160 2.44 21.62 -13.98
N GLU A 161 2.31 20.81 -15.04
CA GLU A 161 1.04 20.15 -15.36
C GLU A 161 0.66 19.13 -14.30
N VAL A 162 -0.62 19.10 -13.98
CA VAL A 162 -1.23 18.14 -13.06
C VAL A 162 -1.97 17.08 -13.85
N VAL A 163 -1.88 15.85 -13.37
CA VAL A 163 -2.74 14.74 -13.77
C VAL A 163 -3.31 14.11 -12.52
N THR A 164 -4.61 13.82 -12.55
CA THR A 164 -5.32 13.23 -11.41
C THR A 164 -5.57 11.76 -11.68
N ASP A 165 -5.26 10.92 -10.70
CA ASP A 165 -5.62 9.50 -10.64
C ASP A 165 -6.54 9.27 -9.43
N ILE A 166 -7.56 8.43 -9.58
CA ILE A 166 -8.62 8.28 -8.58
C ILE A 166 -8.88 6.79 -8.33
N ASP A 167 -8.50 6.29 -7.16
CA ASP A 167 -9.07 5.07 -6.61
C ASP A 167 -10.32 5.43 -5.80
N LEU A 168 -11.45 4.82 -6.15
CA LEU A 168 -12.75 5.14 -5.59
C LEU A 168 -12.96 4.53 -4.19
N ASP A 169 -12.03 3.68 -3.73
CA ASP A 169 -11.96 3.28 -2.32
C ASP A 169 -11.73 4.47 -1.37
N TRP A 170 -11.26 5.61 -1.89
CA TRP A 170 -11.12 6.88 -1.16
C TRP A 170 -12.44 7.35 -0.53
N LEU A 171 -13.59 6.93 -1.10
CA LEU A 171 -14.92 7.30 -0.62
C LEU A 171 -15.37 6.52 0.61
N VAL A 172 -14.73 5.39 0.94
CA VAL A 172 -15.16 4.48 2.01
C VAL A 172 -14.10 4.25 3.07
N ASP A 173 -14.54 3.79 4.24
CA ASP A 173 -13.66 3.33 5.31
C ASP A 173 -13.13 1.90 5.09
N GLU A 174 -12.23 1.42 5.94
CA GLU A 174 -11.68 0.06 5.88
C GLU A 174 -12.72 -1.06 6.11
N HIS A 175 -13.95 -0.68 6.46
CA HIS A 175 -15.08 -1.58 6.64
C HIS A 175 -16.10 -1.45 5.50
N GLY A 176 -15.85 -0.60 4.50
CA GLY A 176 -16.75 -0.33 3.38
C GLY A 176 -17.83 0.70 3.67
N THR A 177 -17.76 1.42 4.79
CA THR A 177 -18.75 2.47 5.12
C THR A 177 -18.40 3.77 4.41
N ALA A 178 -19.38 4.44 3.80
CA ALA A 178 -19.15 5.76 3.18
C ALA A 178 -18.55 6.76 4.18
N GLU A 179 -17.36 7.26 3.89
CA GLU A 179 -16.65 8.31 4.64
C GLU A 179 -16.76 9.67 3.91
N HIS A 180 -16.80 9.65 2.58
CA HIS A 180 -16.91 10.85 1.74
C HIS A 180 -18.00 10.72 0.68
N SER A 181 -18.45 11.87 0.16
CA SER A 181 -19.41 11.92 -0.94
C SER A 181 -18.70 12.08 -2.30
N ALA A 182 -19.37 11.60 -3.37
CA ALA A 182 -18.93 11.85 -4.75
C ALA A 182 -18.86 13.36 -5.09
N ASP A 183 -19.72 14.18 -4.47
CA ASP A 183 -19.66 15.65 -4.60
C ASP A 183 -18.35 16.19 -4.03
N ARG A 184 -17.97 15.74 -2.82
CA ARG A 184 -16.74 16.19 -2.16
C ARG A 184 -15.50 15.79 -2.96
N LEU A 185 -15.46 14.56 -3.46
CA LEU A 185 -14.37 14.10 -4.33
C LEU A 185 -14.30 14.94 -5.61
N ALA A 186 -15.43 15.19 -6.28
CA ALA A 186 -15.47 15.99 -7.50
C ALA A 186 -15.01 17.45 -7.26
N GLU A 187 -15.36 18.05 -6.11
CA GLU A 187 -14.86 19.37 -5.71
C GLU A 187 -13.33 19.39 -5.55
N LEU A 188 -12.77 18.39 -4.87
CA LEU A 188 -11.32 18.27 -4.67
C LEU A 188 -10.57 18.03 -5.99
N VAL A 189 -11.08 17.16 -6.86
CA VAL A 189 -10.50 16.92 -8.19
C VAL A 189 -10.58 18.18 -9.05
N THR A 190 -11.66 18.95 -8.95
CA THR A 190 -11.77 20.25 -9.65
C THR A 190 -10.71 21.25 -9.17
N VAL A 191 -10.35 21.22 -7.89
CA VAL A 191 -9.27 22.04 -7.31
C VAL A 191 -7.89 21.65 -7.89
N CYS A 192 -7.64 20.37 -8.15
CA CYS A 192 -6.41 19.91 -8.79
C CYS A 192 -6.20 20.56 -10.17
N GLY A 193 -7.30 20.71 -10.91
CA GLY A 193 -7.25 21.07 -12.32
C GLY A 193 -6.57 20.00 -13.16
N GLY A 194 -6.24 20.35 -14.40
CA GLY A 194 -5.58 19.42 -15.33
C GLY A 194 -6.50 18.32 -15.84
N GLU A 195 -5.88 17.19 -16.18
CA GLU A 195 -6.53 16.00 -16.74
C GLU A 195 -6.82 14.98 -15.65
N VAL A 196 -7.90 14.20 -15.81
CA VAL A 196 -8.11 12.97 -15.04
C VAL A 196 -7.64 11.80 -15.91
N SER A 197 -6.56 11.14 -15.49
CA SER A 197 -5.94 10.01 -16.22
C SER A 197 -6.88 8.81 -16.26
N ALA A 198 -7.32 8.38 -15.08
CA ALA A 198 -8.17 7.21 -14.91
C ALA A 198 -8.96 7.32 -13.61
N MET A 199 -9.99 6.51 -13.48
CA MET A 199 -10.54 6.15 -12.19
C MET A 199 -10.58 4.63 -12.07
N SER A 200 -10.43 4.11 -10.87
CA SER A 200 -10.55 2.69 -10.58
C SER A 200 -11.57 2.44 -9.47
N TRP A 201 -12.28 1.32 -9.53
CA TRP A 201 -13.25 0.89 -8.53
C TRP A 201 -13.07 -0.61 -8.26
N SER A 202 -12.46 -0.99 -7.14
CA SER A 202 -12.19 -2.40 -6.92
C SER A 202 -13.17 -3.09 -5.97
N THR A 203 -14.13 -3.80 -6.59
CA THR A 203 -14.95 -4.79 -5.86
C THR A 203 -14.26 -6.15 -5.73
N ARG A 204 -13.27 -6.49 -6.58
CA ARG A 204 -12.61 -7.81 -6.51
C ARG A 204 -11.51 -7.85 -5.46
N SER A 205 -10.71 -6.78 -5.34
CA SER A 205 -9.81 -6.61 -4.20
C SER A 205 -10.56 -6.28 -2.90
N GLY A 206 -11.86 -6.02 -2.98
CA GLY A 206 -12.78 -5.79 -1.86
C GLY A 206 -12.35 -4.65 -0.95
N PHE A 207 -11.83 -3.57 -1.54
CA PHE A 207 -11.71 -2.29 -0.84
C PHE A 207 -12.96 -1.43 -1.02
N LEU A 208 -13.74 -1.66 -2.09
CA LEU A 208 -14.99 -0.98 -2.35
C LEU A 208 -16.17 -1.97 -2.39
N PRO A 209 -17.25 -1.77 -1.61
CA PRO A 209 -18.43 -2.64 -1.66
C PRO A 209 -19.15 -2.62 -3.00
N ALA A 210 -19.76 -3.75 -3.36
CA ALA A 210 -20.50 -3.91 -4.61
C ALA A 210 -21.55 -2.81 -4.86
N GLU A 211 -22.20 -2.28 -3.82
CA GLU A 211 -23.17 -1.19 -3.97
C GLU A 211 -22.56 0.12 -4.53
N PHE A 212 -21.25 0.32 -4.42
CA PHE A 212 -20.54 1.49 -4.94
C PHE A 212 -20.03 1.29 -6.38
N ARG A 213 -20.27 0.15 -7.03
CA ARG A 213 -19.85 -0.10 -8.43
C ARG A 213 -20.24 1.02 -9.41
N SER A 214 -21.36 1.68 -9.16
CA SER A 214 -21.88 2.76 -10.01
C SER A 214 -21.32 4.16 -9.70
N VAL A 215 -20.41 4.29 -8.72
CA VAL A 215 -19.91 5.59 -8.25
C VAL A 215 -18.94 6.24 -9.25
N GLY A 216 -18.18 5.45 -10.01
CA GLY A 216 -17.27 5.99 -11.04
C GLY A 216 -17.99 6.83 -12.10
N PRO A 217 -19.04 6.31 -12.77
CA PRO A 217 -19.86 7.10 -13.69
C PRO A 217 -20.51 8.33 -13.03
N ASP A 218 -20.79 8.26 -11.72
CA ASP A 218 -21.38 9.35 -10.94
C ASP A 218 -20.42 10.51 -10.69
N VAL A 219 -19.16 10.20 -10.33
CA VAL A 219 -18.05 11.14 -10.18
C VAL A 219 -17.68 11.76 -11.53
N ALA A 220 -17.53 10.93 -12.58
CA ALA A 220 -17.22 11.41 -13.93
C ALA A 220 -18.25 12.44 -14.43
N ARG A 221 -19.54 12.20 -14.20
CA ARG A 221 -20.61 13.12 -14.59
C ARG A 221 -20.51 14.47 -13.89
N ARG A 222 -20.16 14.48 -12.60
CA ARG A 222 -19.95 15.72 -11.81
C ARG A 222 -18.76 16.52 -12.31
N LEU A 223 -17.72 15.83 -12.77
CA LEU A 223 -16.55 16.44 -13.42
C LEU A 223 -16.80 16.85 -14.88
N GLY A 224 -18.00 16.60 -15.41
CA GLY A 224 -18.34 16.89 -16.81
C GLY A 224 -17.68 15.95 -17.83
N LEU A 225 -17.18 14.80 -17.37
CA LEU A 225 -16.51 13.77 -18.16
C LEU A 225 -17.49 12.70 -18.65
N GLU A 226 -17.16 12.06 -19.77
CA GLU A 226 -17.82 10.83 -20.23
C GLU A 226 -17.01 9.62 -19.74
N ALA A 227 -17.59 8.82 -18.85
CA ALA A 227 -16.98 7.58 -18.38
C ALA A 227 -17.02 6.50 -19.46
N ARG A 228 -15.90 5.78 -19.64
CA ARG A 228 -15.81 4.56 -20.44
C ARG A 228 -15.28 3.43 -19.57
N GLU A 229 -16.06 2.38 -19.39
CA GLU A 229 -15.53 1.16 -18.78
C GLU A 229 -14.48 0.54 -19.70
N SER A 230 -13.31 0.28 -19.13
CA SER A 230 -12.17 -0.34 -19.79
C SER A 230 -11.67 -1.47 -18.92
N SER A 231 -11.29 -2.59 -19.54
CA SER A 231 -10.63 -3.68 -18.84
C SER A 231 -9.57 -4.31 -19.73
N TYR A 232 -8.41 -4.55 -19.13
CA TYR A 232 -7.24 -5.15 -19.77
C TYR A 232 -6.82 -6.44 -19.09
N LEU A 233 -7.39 -6.76 -17.93
CA LEU A 233 -7.19 -8.04 -17.28
C LEU A 233 -8.19 -9.07 -17.81
N PRO A 234 -7.80 -10.36 -17.86
CA PRO A 234 -8.77 -11.41 -18.10
C PRO A 234 -9.85 -11.36 -17.00
N PRO A 235 -11.10 -11.76 -17.30
CA PRO A 235 -12.12 -11.90 -16.28
C PRO A 235 -11.63 -12.92 -15.24
N LEU A 236 -11.34 -12.42 -14.04
CA LEU A 236 -10.99 -13.28 -12.92
C LEU A 236 -12.31 -13.85 -12.35
N PRO A 237 -12.40 -15.17 -12.15
CA PRO A 237 -13.63 -15.84 -11.70
C PRO A 237 -13.78 -15.74 -10.18
N TRP A 238 -13.60 -14.54 -9.61
CA TRP A 238 -13.65 -14.34 -8.17
C TRP A 238 -15.06 -14.01 -7.69
N PRO A 239 -15.48 -14.51 -6.52
CA PRO A 239 -16.68 -14.01 -5.86
C PRO A 239 -16.52 -12.53 -5.53
N GLU A 240 -17.53 -11.73 -5.84
CA GLU A 240 -17.61 -10.34 -5.38
C GLU A 240 -17.47 -10.28 -3.85
N ASP A 241 -16.90 -9.17 -3.35
CA ASP A 241 -16.73 -8.88 -1.94
C ASP A 241 -15.92 -9.93 -1.14
N LEU A 242 -15.17 -10.81 -1.81
CA LEU A 242 -14.38 -11.84 -1.12
C LEU A 242 -13.39 -11.22 -0.13
N MET A 243 -12.67 -10.19 -0.56
CA MET A 243 -11.69 -9.53 0.29
C MET A 243 -12.33 -8.67 1.38
N LEU A 244 -13.50 -8.07 1.13
CA LEU A 244 -14.30 -7.43 2.19
C LEU A 244 -14.67 -8.46 3.26
N ARG A 245 -15.12 -9.66 2.85
CA ARG A 245 -15.42 -10.76 3.77
C ARG A 245 -14.19 -11.19 4.55
N VAL A 246 -13.04 -11.34 3.89
CA VAL A 246 -11.75 -11.62 4.56
C VAL A 246 -11.41 -10.53 5.58
N HIS A 247 -11.59 -9.25 5.25
CA HIS A 247 -11.38 -8.13 6.17
C HIS A 247 -12.36 -8.13 7.34
N GLN A 248 -13.59 -8.58 7.12
CA GLN A 248 -14.63 -8.72 8.15
C GLN A 248 -14.51 -10.02 8.96
N GLY A 249 -13.51 -10.88 8.67
CA GLY A 249 -13.34 -12.18 9.32
C GLY A 249 -14.41 -13.20 8.93
N ALA A 250 -15.17 -12.94 7.87
CA ALA A 250 -16.08 -13.89 7.25
C ALA A 250 -15.32 -14.72 6.21
N GLY A 251 -15.53 -16.04 6.23
CA GLY A 251 -15.06 -16.93 5.16
C GLY A 251 -15.59 -16.49 3.79
N PRO A 252 -14.99 -16.94 2.68
CA PRO A 252 -15.79 -17.10 1.46
C PRO A 252 -17.01 -17.92 1.90
N GLY A 253 -18.22 -17.43 1.66
CA GLY A 253 -19.42 -18.23 1.94
C GLY A 253 -19.32 -19.63 1.28
N ASP A 254 -20.21 -20.56 1.64
CA ASP A 254 -20.23 -21.91 1.07
C ASP A 254 -19.91 -21.86 -0.43
N PRO A 255 -18.80 -22.46 -0.89
CA PRO A 255 -18.36 -22.38 -2.28
C PRO A 255 -19.36 -23.16 -3.15
N GLY A 256 -20.48 -22.52 -3.43
CA GLY A 256 -21.47 -22.98 -4.39
C GLY A 256 -20.81 -23.10 -5.76
N ASP A 257 -20.58 -24.34 -6.16
CA ASP A 257 -20.11 -24.82 -7.46
C ASP A 257 -18.86 -24.11 -8.04
N PRO A 258 -17.66 -24.74 -7.97
CA PRO A 258 -16.44 -24.22 -8.61
C PRO A 258 -16.43 -24.35 -10.16
N GLY A 259 -17.58 -24.64 -10.77
CA GLY A 259 -17.77 -24.77 -12.22
C GLY A 259 -17.67 -23.44 -12.98
N GLY A 260 -16.49 -22.82 -13.02
CA GLY A 260 -16.27 -21.65 -13.87
C GLY A 260 -14.86 -21.05 -13.90
N ALA A 261 -13.91 -21.51 -13.06
CA ALA A 261 -12.63 -20.85 -12.90
C ALA A 261 -11.45 -21.66 -13.46
N ALA A 262 -11.18 -21.54 -14.76
CA ALA A 262 -9.91 -21.97 -15.32
C ALA A 262 -8.80 -20.97 -14.93
N GLY A 263 -8.23 -21.15 -13.73
CA GLY A 263 -7.05 -20.44 -13.21
C GLY A 263 -7.26 -19.96 -11.77
N ALA A 264 -6.56 -20.41 -10.73
CA ALA A 264 -5.76 -21.61 -10.51
C ALA A 264 -6.04 -22.05 -9.05
N PRO A 265 -6.13 -23.37 -8.73
CA PRO A 265 -6.52 -23.83 -7.39
C PRO A 265 -5.71 -23.24 -6.22
N GLY A 266 -4.47 -22.81 -6.43
CA GLY A 266 -3.60 -22.25 -5.38
C GLY A 266 -4.00 -20.86 -4.89
N VAL A 267 -4.48 -19.97 -5.76
CA VAL A 267 -4.94 -18.62 -5.36
C VAL A 267 -6.15 -18.71 -4.44
N LEU A 268 -7.11 -19.58 -4.79
CA LEU A 268 -8.29 -19.85 -3.98
C LEU A 268 -7.92 -20.41 -2.60
N LEU A 269 -6.95 -21.32 -2.54
CA LEU A 269 -6.44 -21.86 -1.27
C LEU A 269 -5.81 -20.76 -0.40
N ALA A 270 -5.02 -19.85 -0.99
CA ALA A 270 -4.44 -18.73 -0.25
C ALA A 270 -5.52 -17.79 0.31
N LEU A 271 -6.58 -17.51 -0.46
CA LEU A 271 -7.70 -16.67 -0.03
C LEU A 271 -8.51 -17.32 1.09
N LEU A 272 -8.85 -18.61 0.94
CA LEU A 272 -9.51 -19.37 2.00
C LEU A 272 -8.66 -19.37 3.27
N GLY A 273 -7.35 -19.58 3.14
CA GLY A 273 -6.41 -19.50 4.26
C GLY A 273 -6.44 -18.14 4.94
N LEU A 274 -6.47 -17.04 4.19
CA LEU A 274 -6.55 -15.68 4.75
C LEU A 274 -7.82 -15.46 5.58
N SER A 275 -8.95 -15.98 5.11
CA SER A 275 -10.23 -15.87 5.82
C SER A 275 -10.25 -16.68 7.13
N LEU A 276 -9.49 -17.78 7.19
CA LEU A 276 -9.40 -18.64 8.36
C LEU A 276 -8.29 -18.21 9.33
N ALA A 277 -7.29 -17.45 8.89
CA ALA A 277 -6.07 -17.20 9.66
C ALA A 277 -6.28 -16.58 11.05
N ASP A 278 -7.37 -15.84 11.29
CA ASP A 278 -7.69 -15.28 12.61
C ASP A 278 -8.33 -16.32 13.54
N GLY A 279 -9.17 -17.21 13.00
CA GLY A 279 -9.93 -18.22 13.75
C GLY A 279 -9.21 -19.56 13.88
N ASP A 280 -8.59 -20.04 12.80
CA ASP A 280 -7.90 -21.32 12.69
C ASP A 280 -6.57 -21.17 11.92
N PRO A 281 -5.48 -20.74 12.61
CA PRO A 281 -4.18 -20.58 12.00
C PRO A 281 -3.53 -21.91 11.57
N ASP A 282 -4.01 -23.06 12.03
CA ASP A 282 -3.47 -24.37 11.66
C ASP A 282 -4.07 -24.86 10.33
N GLU A 283 -5.39 -24.71 10.15
CA GLU A 283 -6.01 -24.93 8.85
C GLU A 283 -5.49 -23.93 7.81
N ALA A 284 -5.34 -22.65 8.19
CA ALA A 284 -4.74 -21.64 7.32
C ALA A 284 -3.30 -22.01 6.90
N GLN A 285 -2.51 -22.58 7.81
CA GLN A 285 -1.16 -23.09 7.49
C GLN A 285 -1.20 -24.27 6.50
N THR A 286 -2.16 -25.19 6.66
CA THR A 286 -2.36 -26.30 5.71
C THR A 286 -2.71 -25.78 4.32
N LEU A 287 -3.59 -24.78 4.24
CA LEU A 287 -3.97 -24.14 2.98
C LEU A 287 -2.81 -23.37 2.35
N PHE A 288 -2.01 -22.68 3.16
CA PHE A 288 -0.78 -22.03 2.71
C PHE A 288 0.18 -23.02 2.05
N GLU A 289 0.44 -24.16 2.67
CA GLU A 289 1.34 -25.19 2.14
C GLU A 289 0.82 -25.82 0.84
N ARG A 290 -0.50 -26.06 0.76
CA ARG A 290 -1.13 -26.54 -0.48
C ARG A 290 -1.06 -25.51 -1.60
N ALA A 291 -1.29 -24.23 -1.31
CA ALA A 291 -1.13 -23.15 -2.28
C ALA A 291 0.32 -23.03 -2.75
N ALA A 292 1.29 -23.09 -1.83
CA ALA A 292 2.71 -23.04 -2.12
C ALA A 292 3.17 -24.23 -2.99
N ALA A 293 2.64 -25.44 -2.78
CA ALA A 293 2.90 -26.61 -3.61
C ALA A 293 2.43 -26.44 -5.07
N LEU A 294 1.47 -25.53 -5.30
CA LEU A 294 0.99 -25.13 -6.63
C LEU A 294 1.71 -23.88 -7.18
N GLY A 295 2.76 -23.41 -6.50
CA GLY A 295 3.53 -22.23 -6.91
C GLY A 295 3.00 -20.89 -6.39
N HIS A 296 1.94 -20.90 -5.57
CA HIS A 296 1.32 -19.68 -5.04
C HIS A 296 1.73 -19.47 -3.58
N ARG A 297 2.89 -18.83 -3.35
CA ARG A 297 3.30 -18.38 -2.00
C ARG A 297 2.75 -16.97 -1.75
N SER A 298 2.06 -16.78 -0.62
CA SER A 298 1.52 -15.47 -0.22
C SER A 298 2.17 -15.01 1.07
N SER A 299 2.98 -13.93 1.00
CA SER A 299 3.56 -13.30 2.19
C SER A 299 2.47 -12.80 3.14
N TRP A 300 1.32 -12.37 2.61
CA TRP A 300 0.18 -11.93 3.40
C TRP A 300 -0.40 -13.05 4.26
N LEU A 301 -0.66 -14.22 3.68
CA LEU A 301 -1.17 -15.37 4.42
C LEU A 301 -0.18 -15.82 5.51
N ALA A 302 1.10 -15.97 5.16
CA ALA A 302 2.14 -16.33 6.13
C ALA A 302 2.24 -15.30 7.28
N TYR A 303 2.14 -14.00 6.96
CA TYR A 303 2.13 -12.93 7.95
C TYR A 303 0.90 -13.03 8.87
N ARG A 304 -0.30 -13.22 8.32
CA ARG A 304 -1.55 -13.34 9.10
C ARG A 304 -1.50 -14.52 10.05
N ILE A 305 -1.10 -15.70 9.58
CA ILE A 305 -0.87 -16.89 10.42
C ILE A 305 0.11 -16.56 11.56
N GLY A 306 1.25 -15.96 11.23
CA GLY A 306 2.27 -15.58 12.20
C GLY A 306 1.80 -14.56 13.24
N ALA A 307 1.06 -13.54 12.81
CA ALA A 307 0.49 -12.52 13.68
C ALA A 307 -0.57 -13.09 14.63
N THR A 308 -1.47 -13.95 14.14
CA THR A 308 -2.47 -14.64 14.98
C THR A 308 -1.80 -15.54 16.02
N ARG A 309 -0.85 -16.37 15.61
CA ARG A 309 -0.08 -17.22 16.53
C ARG A 309 0.67 -16.40 17.58
N TYR A 310 1.24 -15.25 17.18
CA TYR A 310 1.88 -14.35 18.12
C TYR A 310 0.88 -13.80 19.17
N ALA A 311 -0.30 -13.37 18.72
CA ALA A 311 -1.37 -12.88 19.60
C ALA A 311 -1.88 -13.96 20.58
N ARG A 312 -1.87 -15.24 20.17
CA ARG A 312 -2.21 -16.40 21.02
C ARG A 312 -1.09 -16.83 21.98
N GLY A 313 0.08 -16.19 21.94
CA GLY A 313 1.23 -16.55 22.78
C GLY A 313 2.06 -17.72 22.24
N GLU A 314 1.77 -18.21 21.04
CA GLU A 314 2.46 -19.33 20.39
C GLU A 314 3.77 -18.86 19.72
N HIS A 315 4.65 -18.21 20.49
CA HIS A 315 5.76 -17.42 19.95
C HIS A 315 6.72 -18.21 19.06
N ARG A 316 6.94 -19.51 19.33
CA ARG A 316 7.80 -20.36 18.48
C ARG A 316 7.19 -20.57 17.09
N ALA A 317 5.90 -20.92 17.02
CA ALA A 317 5.20 -21.13 15.77
C ALA A 317 5.00 -19.81 15.01
N ALA A 318 4.68 -18.73 15.73
CA ALA A 318 4.61 -17.38 15.20
C ALA A 318 5.92 -16.98 14.49
N ARG A 319 7.07 -17.18 15.16
CA ARG A 319 8.38 -16.83 14.59
C ARG A 319 8.66 -17.56 13.28
N THR A 320 8.27 -18.83 13.16
CA THR A 320 8.43 -19.60 11.91
C THR A 320 7.61 -18.97 10.77
N SER A 321 6.31 -18.75 10.97
CA SER A 321 5.43 -18.17 9.94
C SER A 321 5.81 -16.72 9.58
N LEU A 322 6.29 -15.93 10.55
CA LEU A 322 6.76 -14.55 10.30
C LEU A 322 8.07 -14.51 9.50
N ARG A 323 8.99 -15.45 9.74
CA ARG A 323 10.21 -15.59 8.92
C ARG A 323 9.88 -16.02 7.49
N GLU A 324 8.90 -16.90 7.33
CA GLU A 324 8.39 -17.29 6.01
C GLU A 324 7.81 -16.09 5.25
N ALA A 325 6.97 -15.28 5.90
CA ALA A 325 6.42 -14.06 5.30
C ALA A 325 7.52 -13.08 4.84
N ALA A 326 8.52 -12.85 5.70
CA ALA A 326 9.66 -11.99 5.39
C ALA A 326 10.58 -12.57 4.31
N ALA A 327 10.65 -13.89 4.14
CA ALA A 327 11.46 -14.53 3.10
C ALA A 327 10.83 -14.42 1.71
N ILE A 328 9.51 -14.37 1.62
CA ILE A 328 8.77 -14.24 0.35
C ILE A 328 8.97 -12.85 -0.26
N ASP A 329 8.77 -11.80 0.55
CA ASP A 329 9.06 -10.42 0.15
C ASP A 329 9.58 -9.62 1.35
N PRO A 330 10.90 -9.48 1.51
CA PRO A 330 11.49 -8.84 2.68
C PRO A 330 11.29 -7.32 2.72
N ARG A 331 10.93 -6.70 1.58
CA ARG A 331 10.85 -5.24 1.44
C ARG A 331 9.42 -4.70 1.33
N ASP A 332 8.43 -5.56 1.07
CA ASP A 332 7.03 -5.20 1.32
C ASP A 332 6.82 -4.81 2.79
N THR A 333 5.92 -3.87 3.01
CA THR A 333 5.40 -3.47 4.33
C THR A 333 4.97 -4.65 5.21
N LEU A 334 4.34 -5.70 4.66
CA LEU A 334 3.98 -6.90 5.45
C LEU A 334 5.22 -7.70 5.83
N GLY A 335 6.20 -7.83 4.94
CA GLY A 335 7.50 -8.44 5.24
C GLY A 335 8.25 -7.67 6.32
N MET A 336 8.30 -6.34 6.22
CA MET A 336 8.88 -5.46 7.23
C MET A 336 8.18 -5.60 8.58
N HIS A 337 6.84 -5.61 8.59
CA HIS A 337 6.10 -5.82 9.82
C HIS A 337 6.30 -7.24 10.39
N ALA A 338 6.42 -8.26 9.53
CA ALA A 338 6.74 -9.61 9.94
C ALA A 338 8.11 -9.70 10.62
N ARG A 339 9.13 -8.99 10.10
CA ARG A 339 10.45 -8.89 10.73
C ARG A 339 10.38 -8.23 12.11
N VAL A 340 9.60 -7.16 12.28
CA VAL A 340 9.37 -6.52 13.59
C VAL A 340 8.70 -7.48 14.58
N LEU A 341 7.65 -8.19 14.16
CA LEU A 341 6.98 -9.18 15.00
C LEU A 341 7.88 -10.39 15.30
N CYS A 342 8.73 -10.81 14.35
CA CYS A 342 9.72 -11.85 14.54
C CYS A 342 10.71 -11.49 15.66
N ALA A 343 11.27 -10.27 15.64
CA ALA A 343 12.15 -9.78 16.70
C ALA A 343 11.45 -9.76 18.07
N ARG A 344 10.15 -9.40 18.10
CA ARG A 344 9.34 -9.50 19.33
C ARG A 344 9.12 -10.94 19.80
N ALA A 345 8.92 -11.88 18.89
CA ALA A 345 8.85 -13.30 19.24
C ALA A 345 10.19 -13.81 19.77
N THR A 346 11.31 -13.40 19.16
CA THR A 346 12.67 -13.68 19.63
C THR A 346 12.90 -13.09 21.03
N LEU A 347 12.42 -11.89 21.34
CA LEU A 347 12.48 -11.33 22.70
C LEU A 347 11.82 -12.26 23.73
N ARG A 348 10.65 -12.83 23.39
CA ARG A 348 9.91 -13.73 24.28
C ARG A 348 10.56 -15.09 24.48
N LEU A 349 11.33 -15.56 23.49
CA LEU A 349 11.93 -16.89 23.48
C LEU A 349 13.38 -16.89 23.97
N ASP A 350 14.17 -15.92 23.51
CA ASP A 350 15.63 -15.94 23.59
C ASP A 350 16.20 -14.70 24.33
N GLY A 351 15.36 -13.71 24.65
CA GLY A 351 15.74 -12.53 25.43
C GLY A 351 16.18 -11.30 24.62
N PRO A 352 16.62 -10.22 25.30
CA PRO A 352 16.79 -8.90 24.69
C PRO A 352 17.97 -8.80 23.71
N GLY A 353 19.08 -9.49 23.95
CA GLY A 353 20.25 -9.46 23.06
C GLY A 353 19.96 -9.98 21.65
N PRO A 354 19.45 -11.22 21.50
CA PRO A 354 19.06 -11.76 20.20
C PRO A 354 17.98 -10.91 19.51
N ALA A 355 17.00 -10.41 20.26
CA ALA A 355 15.95 -9.55 19.72
C ALA A 355 16.50 -8.21 19.19
N LEU A 356 17.44 -7.59 19.90
CA LEU A 356 18.12 -6.37 19.45
C LEU A 356 18.90 -6.61 18.16
N ALA A 357 19.64 -7.73 18.08
CA ALA A 357 20.40 -8.11 16.90
C ALA A 357 19.50 -8.30 15.66
N GLU A 358 18.30 -8.88 15.83
CA GLU A 358 17.32 -9.00 14.74
C GLU A 358 16.66 -7.66 14.39
N LEU A 359 16.34 -6.82 15.38
CA LEU A 359 15.55 -5.60 15.16
C LEU A 359 16.37 -4.42 14.61
N ARG A 360 17.64 -4.29 14.98
CA ARG A 360 18.49 -3.16 14.55
C ARG A 360 18.55 -2.97 13.03
N PRO A 361 18.86 -3.99 12.20
CA PRO A 361 18.86 -3.81 10.75
C PRO A 361 17.48 -3.44 10.19
N VAL A 362 16.39 -3.93 10.80
CA VAL A 362 15.02 -3.54 10.41
C VAL A 362 14.76 -2.07 10.73
N ALA A 363 15.27 -1.57 11.85
CA ALA A 363 15.14 -0.17 12.25
C ALA A 363 15.86 0.77 11.28
N ASP A 364 17.04 0.37 10.80
CA ASP A 364 17.81 1.11 9.81
C ASP A 364 17.06 1.23 8.47
N GLU A 365 16.30 0.19 8.09
CA GLU A 365 15.44 0.20 6.90
C GLU A 365 14.10 0.94 7.10
N LEU A 366 13.73 1.23 8.35
CA LEU A 366 12.49 1.91 8.75
C LEU A 366 12.77 3.16 9.62
N PRO A 367 13.53 4.15 9.12
CA PRO A 367 14.01 5.27 9.93
C PRO A 367 12.89 6.17 10.47
N LEU A 368 11.71 6.17 9.84
CA LEU A 368 10.54 6.94 10.28
C LEU A 368 9.65 6.19 11.28
N ARG A 369 9.92 4.90 11.56
CA ARG A 369 9.06 4.07 12.42
C ARG A 369 9.42 4.22 13.89
N SER A 370 8.90 5.26 14.53
CA SER A 370 9.19 5.58 15.94
C SER A 370 9.01 4.38 16.90
N ASN A 371 7.99 3.55 16.73
CA ASN A 371 7.77 2.39 17.60
C ASN A 371 8.88 1.33 17.50
N VAL A 372 9.52 1.19 16.34
CA VAL A 372 10.68 0.30 16.17
C VAL A 372 11.88 0.87 16.92
N TRP A 373 12.19 2.15 16.73
CA TRP A 373 13.29 2.81 17.43
C TRP A 373 13.11 2.89 18.95
N ARG A 374 11.88 3.08 19.45
CA ARG A 374 11.58 2.96 20.89
C ARG A 374 11.91 1.57 21.42
N THR A 375 11.57 0.53 20.64
CA THR A 375 11.88 -0.86 21.01
C THR A 375 13.38 -1.10 20.98
N VAL A 376 14.12 -0.61 19.97
CA VAL A 376 15.58 -0.68 19.91
C VAL A 376 16.22 -0.02 21.14
N ALA A 377 15.80 1.19 21.52
CA ALA A 377 16.33 1.87 22.70
C ALA A 377 16.13 1.07 23.99
N LEU A 378 14.93 0.49 24.18
CA LEU A 378 14.63 -0.35 25.35
C LEU A 378 15.47 -1.63 25.39
N LEU A 379 15.62 -2.30 24.24
CA LEU A 379 16.42 -3.52 24.15
C LEU A 379 17.91 -3.25 24.34
N ALA A 380 18.43 -2.16 23.75
CA ALA A 380 19.80 -1.70 23.89
C ALA A 380 20.16 -1.39 25.35
N ALA A 381 19.30 -0.64 26.04
CA ALA A 381 19.47 -0.37 27.47
C ALA A 381 19.47 -1.66 28.32
N ALA A 382 18.64 -2.66 27.97
CA ALA A 382 18.56 -3.92 28.70
C ALA A 382 19.83 -4.80 28.56
N VAL A 383 20.65 -4.57 27.54
CA VAL A 383 21.92 -5.28 27.30
C VAL A 383 23.15 -4.39 27.44
N ASP A 384 22.99 -3.16 27.92
CA ASP A 384 24.03 -2.12 28.06
C ASP A 384 24.76 -1.76 26.75
N ASP A 385 24.05 -1.85 25.61
CA ASP A 385 24.54 -1.38 24.30
C ASP A 385 24.31 0.14 24.16
N ARG A 386 25.29 0.93 24.60
CA ARG A 386 25.20 2.41 24.63
C ARG A 386 25.14 3.05 23.25
N GLU A 387 25.82 2.47 22.28
CA GLU A 387 25.86 2.98 20.90
C GLU A 387 24.49 2.83 20.22
N ALA A 388 23.86 1.66 20.35
CA ALA A 388 22.53 1.43 19.82
C ALA A 388 21.47 2.30 20.53
N GLU A 389 21.61 2.48 21.85
CA GLU A 389 20.71 3.34 22.63
C GLU A 389 20.78 4.81 22.17
N GLU A 390 21.99 5.35 21.98
CA GLU A 390 22.21 6.72 21.49
C GLU A 390 21.68 6.91 20.06
N THR A 391 21.98 5.95 19.17
CA THR A 391 21.45 5.95 17.80
C THR A 391 19.93 6.00 17.79
N ALA A 392 19.29 5.16 18.60
CA ALA A 392 17.83 5.14 18.70
C ALA A 392 17.26 6.45 19.26
N ARG A 393 17.90 7.05 20.28
CA ARG A 393 17.49 8.36 20.81
C ARG A 393 17.58 9.47 19.76
N HIS A 394 18.66 9.49 18.98
CA HIS A 394 18.82 10.46 17.89
C HIS A 394 17.72 10.31 16.83
N ARG A 395 17.43 9.08 16.40
CA ARG A 395 16.35 8.79 15.44
C ARG A 395 14.97 9.17 15.96
N LEU A 396 14.67 8.87 17.23
CA LEU A 396 13.42 9.28 17.86
C LEU A 396 13.26 10.80 17.90
N SER A 397 14.32 11.54 18.21
CA SER A 397 14.29 13.01 18.20
C SER A 397 13.98 13.57 16.81
N ALA A 398 14.52 12.96 15.74
CA ALA A 398 14.23 13.36 14.37
C ALA A 398 12.75 13.13 14.02
N VAL A 399 12.19 11.96 14.34
CA VAL A 399 10.77 11.66 14.10
C VAL A 399 9.84 12.53 14.95
N ASP A 400 10.21 12.80 16.21
CA ASP A 400 9.49 13.72 17.08
C ASP A 400 9.44 15.14 16.50
N THR A 401 10.51 15.59 15.84
CA THR A 401 10.54 16.90 15.16
C THR A 401 9.58 16.96 13.98
N LEU A 402 9.40 15.86 13.26
CA LEU A 402 8.43 15.78 12.15
C LEU A 402 6.98 15.74 12.64
N THR A 403 6.73 15.08 13.78
CA THR A 403 5.37 14.80 14.26
C THR A 403 4.83 15.83 15.24
N ARG A 404 5.71 16.60 15.89
CA ARG A 404 5.35 17.83 16.60
C ARG A 404 5.19 18.91 15.54
N GLY A 405 4.00 19.00 14.94
CA GLY A 405 3.67 20.08 14.01
C GLY A 405 4.20 21.41 14.53
N ARG A 406 4.72 22.27 13.64
CA ARG A 406 5.19 23.60 14.07
C ARG A 406 4.01 24.26 14.78
N ARG A 407 4.04 24.28 16.12
CA ARG A 407 3.26 25.21 16.90
C ARG A 407 3.67 26.54 16.31
N THR A 408 2.77 27.11 15.53
CA THR A 408 2.92 28.50 15.12
C THR A 408 2.88 29.25 16.44
N ASP A 409 4.06 29.63 16.91
CA ASP A 409 4.20 30.75 17.83
C ASP A 409 3.48 31.90 17.12
N ARG A 410 2.20 32.08 17.44
CA ARG A 410 1.49 33.30 17.10
C ARG A 410 2.15 34.39 17.93
N PRO A 411 2.63 35.48 17.31
CA PRO A 411 3.01 36.67 18.07
C PRO A 411 1.83 37.24 18.86
#